data_AF-U3RED9-F1
#
_entry.id   AF-U3RED9-F1
#
_cell.length_a   1.000
_cell.length_b   1.000
_cell.length_c   1.000
_cell.angle_alpha   90.00
_cell.angle_beta   90.00
_cell.angle_gamma   90.00
#
_symmetry.space_group_name_H-M   'P 1'
#
loop_
_entity.id
_entity.type
_entity.pdbx_description
1 polymer ?
#
loop_
_entity_poly.entity_id
_entity_poly.type
_entity_poly.pdbx_seq_one_letter_code
_entity_poly.pdbx_strand_id
1 'polypeptide(L)' 'MYNAFNKYYVSQVDEADCGVAALSMILRKFGSKVSLATLRKATKTT' A
#
# COMPACT_ATOMS: atom_id res chain seq x y z
N MET A 1 -20.98 5.76 9.61
CA MET A 1 -19.98 6.82 9.36
C MET A 1 -18.80 6.22 8.59
N TYR A 2 -18.83 6.23 7.25
CA TYR A 2 -17.66 5.84 6.44
C TYR A 2 -16.96 7.13 5.97
N ASN A 3 -16.16 7.68 6.88
CA ASN A 3 -15.38 8.89 6.65
C ASN A 3 -14.32 8.67 5.58
N ALA A 4 -13.91 9.76 4.94
CA ALA A 4 -12.97 9.90 3.83
C ALA A 4 -11.58 9.21 3.95
N PHE A 5 -11.32 8.40 4.98
CA PHE A 5 -10.11 7.60 5.16
C PHE A 5 -9.98 6.45 4.12
N ASN A 6 -11.10 6.01 3.55
CA ASN A 6 -11.13 4.79 2.72
C ASN A 6 -10.63 4.99 1.27
N LYS A 7 -10.34 6.23 0.82
CA LYS A 7 -10.02 6.46 -0.59
C LYS A 7 -8.68 5.85 -1.01
N TYR A 8 -7.72 5.83 -0.08
CA TYR A 8 -6.36 5.35 -0.32
C TYR A 8 -5.93 4.22 0.59
N TYR A 9 -6.76 3.83 1.56
CA TYR A 9 -6.49 2.70 2.45
C TYR A 9 -6.21 1.42 1.64
N VAL A 10 -5.18 0.69 2.06
CA VAL A 10 -4.79 -0.61 1.50
C VAL A 10 -4.58 -1.54 2.68
N SER A 11 -5.32 -2.64 2.73
CA SER A 11 -5.14 -3.69 3.74
C SER A 11 -3.84 -4.46 3.47
N GLN A 12 -3.08 -4.74 4.53
CA GLN A 12 -1.93 -5.65 4.45
C GLN A 12 -2.41 -7.07 4.14
N VAL A 13 -1.70 -7.75 3.26
CA VAL A 13 -2.00 -9.13 2.86
C VAL A 13 -1.22 -10.12 3.72
N ASP A 14 0.05 -9.80 4.00
CA ASP A 14 0.95 -10.57 4.86
C ASP A 14 1.44 -9.68 6.01
N GLU A 15 1.78 -10.27 7.16
CA GLU A 15 2.24 -9.53 8.34
C GLU A 15 3.54 -8.76 8.06
N ALA A 16 4.40 -9.32 7.19
CA ALA A 16 5.63 -8.69 6.73
C ALA A 16 5.41 -7.49 5.79
N ASP A 17 4.20 -7.32 5.24
CA ASP A 17 3.89 -6.28 4.26
C ASP A 17 3.28 -5.01 4.85
N CYS A 18 3.28 -4.85 6.17
CA CYS A 18 2.81 -3.63 6.82
C CYS A 18 3.50 -2.37 6.24
N GLY A 19 4.80 -2.46 5.93
CA GLY A 19 5.56 -1.38 5.27
C GLY A 19 5.18 -1.17 3.80
N VAL A 20 4.92 -2.25 3.06
CA VAL A 20 4.49 -2.20 1.64
C VAL A 20 3.10 -1.59 1.52
N ALA A 21 2.19 -1.94 2.43
CA ALA A 21 0.85 -1.37 2.51
C ALA A 21 0.92 0.13 2.81
N ALA A 22 1.72 0.55 3.79
CA ALA A 22 1.95 1.96 4.10
C ALA A 22 2.49 2.74 2.90
N LEU A 23 3.49 2.18 2.21
CA LEU A 23 4.08 2.80 1.03
C LEU A 23 3.07 2.89 -0.12
N SER A 24 2.24 1.86 -0.33
CA SER A 24 1.16 1.87 -1.32
C SER A 24 0.14 2.98 -1.05
N MET A 25 -0.26 3.17 0.21
CA MET A 25 -1.17 4.25 0.60
C MET A 25 -0.60 5.64 0.29
N ILE A 26 0.69 5.85 0.57
CA ILE A 26 1.40 7.10 0.25
C ILE A 26 1.46 7.31 -1.26
N LEU A 27 1.90 6.31 -2.03
CA LEU A 27 2.01 6.43 -3.49
C LEU A 27 0.66 6.74 -4.16
N ARG A 28 -0.42 6.09 -3.71
CA ARG A 28 -1.78 6.36 -4.18
C ARG A 28 -2.23 7.78 -3.87
N LYS A 29 -1.83 8.34 -2.72
CA LYS A 29 -2.11 9.74 -2.36
C LYS A 29 -1.41 10.73 -3.31
N PHE A 30 -0.21 10.40 -3.79
CA PHE A 30 0.55 11.18 -4.78
C PHE A 30 0.18 10.89 -6.24
N GLY A 31 -0.84 10.07 -6.49
CA GLY A 31 -1.32 9.76 -7.85
C GLY A 31 -0.58 8.61 -8.55
N SER A 32 0.38 7.97 -7.88
CA SER A 32 1.09 6.80 -8.40
C SER A 32 0.28 5.53 -8.13
N LYS A 33 -0.10 4.82 -9.20
CA LYS A 33 -0.80 3.52 -9.12
C LYS A 33 0.20 2.38 -9.32
N VAL A 34 0.90 2.03 -8.24
CA VAL A 34 1.86 0.91 -8.24
C VAL A 34 1.21 -0.32 -7.60
N SER A 35 1.38 -1.49 -8.22
CA SER A 35 0.86 -2.75 -7.66
C SER A 35 1.67 -3.16 -6.42
N LEU A 36 1.01 -3.85 -5.47
CA LEU A 36 1.69 -4.38 -4.28
C LEU A 36 2.83 -5.34 -4.66
N ALA A 37 2.67 -6.15 -5.70
CA ALA A 37 3.70 -7.07 -6.20
C ALA A 37 4.96 -6.32 -6.68
N THR A 38 4.79 -5.18 -7.36
CA THR A 38 5.91 -4.33 -7.77
C THR A 38 6.62 -3.75 -6.57
N LEU A 39 5.88 -3.31 -5.54
CA LEU A 39 6.46 -2.76 -4.33
C LEU A 39 7.21 -3.82 -3.54
N ARG A 40 6.65 -5.02 -3.35
CA ARG A 40 7.33 -6.17 -2.71
C ARG A 40 8.67 -6.49 -3.37
N LYS A 41 8.68 -6.54 -4.71
CA LYS A 41 9.91 -6.76 -5.49
C LYS A 41 10.92 -5.64 -5.31
N ALA A 42 10.47 -4.38 -5.20
CA ALA A 42 11.34 -3.22 -4.99
C ALA A 42 11.89 -3.14 -3.55
N THR A 43 11.08 -3.49 -2.55
CA THR A 43 11.45 -3.51 -1.13
C THR A 43 12.16 -4.79 -0.70
N LYS A 44 12.29 -5.77 -1.60
CA LYS A 44 12.82 -7.12 -1.34
C LYS A 44 12.10 -7.81 -0.18
N THR A 45 10.81 -7.54 -0.02
CA THR A 45 9.93 -8.28 0.87
C THR A 45 9.33 -9.45 0.09
N THR A 46 9.24 -10.62 0.74
CA THR A 46 9.19 -11.96 0.13
C THR A 46 7.98 -12.21 -0.75
#